data_AF-A0A5C5FSL6-F1
#
_entry.id   AF-A0A5C5FSL6-F1
#
_cell.length_a   1.000
_cell.length_b   1.000
_cell.length_c   1.000
_cell.angle_alpha   90.00
_cell.angle_beta   90.00
_cell.angle_gamma   90.00
#
_symmetry.space_group_name_H-M   'P 1'
#
loop_
_entity.id
_entity.type
_entity.pdbx_description
1 polymer ?
#
loop_
_entity_poly.entity_id
_entity_poly.type
_entity_poly.pdbx_seq_one_letter_code
_entity_poly.pdbx_strand_id
1 'polypeptide(L)'
;MQATDPLAHLACSSCRRPLSPPGTASSSTSLNPASLFSLAPCGHILCGPCTNALVTATHSPDAAPLCPVCGVQGHLVPLDQAPSSVQHCFRPLPDLAHELGTAAGWQTAHLAEQLDFFKAKCAEQKSTLARCGVELKKLKALKQCARVVLCMGIRPEH
;
A
#
# COMPACT_ATOMS: atom_id res chain seq x y z
N MET A 1 -13.82 -2.71 -6.77
CA MET A 1 -13.43 -2.51 -5.36
C MET A 1 -13.48 -1.02 -5.10
N GLN A 2 -14.33 -0.55 -4.17
CA GLN A 2 -14.38 0.87 -3.82
C GLN A 2 -13.10 1.24 -3.07
N ALA A 3 -12.45 2.34 -3.47
CA ALA A 3 -11.33 2.91 -2.72
C ALA A 3 -11.87 3.43 -1.39
N THR A 4 -11.48 2.78 -0.29
CA THR A 4 -11.73 3.27 1.07
C THR A 4 -11.12 4.65 1.23
N ASP A 5 -11.81 5.56 1.92
CA ASP A 5 -11.31 6.89 2.24
C ASP A 5 -9.92 6.78 2.90
N PRO A 6 -8.86 7.34 2.30
CA PRO A 6 -7.51 7.24 2.85
C PRO A 6 -7.38 7.87 4.24
N LEU A 7 -8.25 8.82 4.60
CA LEU A 7 -8.32 9.39 5.94
C LEU A 7 -8.87 8.41 6.98
N ALA A 8 -9.58 7.35 6.57
CA ALA A 8 -10.04 6.29 7.47
C ALA A 8 -8.88 5.51 8.11
N HIS A 9 -7.68 5.58 7.53
CA HIS A 9 -6.48 4.92 8.06
C HIS A 9 -5.63 5.83 8.95
N LEU A 10 -5.92 7.13 9.01
CA LEU A 10 -5.23 8.03 9.92
C LEU A 10 -5.79 7.86 11.33
N ALA A 11 -4.90 7.62 12.27
CA ALA A 11 -5.23 7.38 13.66
C ALA A 11 -4.16 7.95 14.61
N CYS A 12 -4.53 8.13 15.87
CA CYS A 12 -3.57 8.39 16.93
C CYS A 12 -2.47 7.31 16.91
N SER A 13 -1.21 7.72 16.85
CA SER A 13 -0.07 6.83 16.81
C SER A 13 0.11 6.04 18.11
N SER A 14 -0.43 6.53 19.23
CA SER A 14 -0.40 5.85 20.53
C SER A 14 -1.56 4.88 20.72
N CYS A 15 -2.80 5.37 20.68
CA CYS A 15 -3.99 4.55 21.01
C CYS A 15 -4.74 4.01 19.79
N ARG A 16 -4.27 4.28 18.57
CA ARG A 16 -4.90 3.86 17.30
C ARG A 16 -6.34 4.34 17.11
N ARG A 17 -6.79 5.34 17.87
CA ARG A 17 -8.09 5.99 17.67
C ARG A 17 -8.12 6.69 16.30
N PRO A 18 -9.08 6.38 15.40
CA PRO A 18 -9.17 7.00 14.09
C PRO A 18 -9.50 8.49 14.17
N LEU A 19 -9.05 9.27 13.17
CA LEU A 19 -9.32 10.70 13.06
C LEU A 19 -10.79 10.98 12.65
N SER A 20 -11.38 10.11 11.83
CA SER A 20 -12.79 10.15 11.45
C SER A 20 -13.60 9.17 12.30
N PRO A 21 -14.69 9.59 12.97
CA PRO A 21 -15.58 8.66 13.64
C PRO A 21 -16.28 7.75 12.62
N PRO A 22 -16.52 6.47 12.93
CA PRO A 22 -17.33 5.59 12.09
C PRO A 22 -18.75 6.17 12.03
N GLY A 23 -19.27 6.32 10.81
CA GLY A 23 -20.41 7.18 10.51
C GLY A 23 -21.60 7.08 11.45
N THR A 24 -21.94 8.20 12.07
CA THR A 24 -23.32 8.60 12.39
C THR A 24 -23.37 10.11 12.41
N ALA A 25 -24.17 10.69 11.52
CA ALA A 25 -24.67 12.04 11.67
C ALA A 25 -25.39 12.17 13.02
N SER A 26 -25.42 13.41 13.52
CA SER A 26 -26.24 13.89 14.65
C SER A 26 -25.63 13.71 16.05
N SER A 27 -24.96 14.75 16.54
CA SER A 27 -25.41 15.52 17.73
C SER A 27 -24.38 16.60 18.09
N SER A 28 -24.72 17.85 17.74
CA SER A 28 -24.47 19.08 18.50
C SER A 28 -23.27 19.12 19.46
N THR A 29 -22.07 19.36 18.96
CA THR A 29 -21.12 20.39 19.45
C THR A 29 -20.07 20.57 18.34
N SER A 30 -19.97 21.78 17.78
CA SER A 30 -19.11 22.13 16.65
C SER A 30 -17.62 22.14 17.03
N LEU A 31 -17.06 20.99 17.38
CA LEU A 31 -15.61 20.81 17.51
C LEU A 31 -15.15 19.91 16.37
N ASN A 32 -14.41 20.51 15.43
CA ASN A 32 -13.82 19.82 14.29
C ASN A 32 -12.98 18.65 14.84
N PRO A 33 -13.21 17.36 14.49
CA PRO A 33 -12.48 16.25 15.13
C PRO A 33 -10.95 16.36 14.99
N ALA A 34 -10.47 17.07 13.95
CA ALA A 34 -9.06 17.43 13.78
C ALA A 34 -8.50 18.36 14.87
N SER A 35 -9.33 19.17 15.54
CA SER A 35 -8.95 20.02 16.67
C SER A 35 -8.64 19.25 17.96
N LEU A 36 -8.90 17.94 17.94
CA LEU A 36 -8.55 17.03 19.03
C LEU A 36 -7.26 16.26 18.75
N PHE A 37 -6.53 16.59 17.69
CA PHE A 37 -5.26 15.94 17.36
C PHE A 37 -4.13 16.95 17.23
N SER A 38 -2.94 16.54 17.66
CA SER A 38 -1.71 17.33 17.57
C SER A 38 -0.61 16.52 16.90
N LEU A 39 0.24 17.21 16.16
CA LEU A 39 1.44 16.65 15.55
C LEU A 39 2.64 16.87 16.49
N ALA A 40 3.33 15.79 16.83
CA ALA A 40 4.59 15.85 17.55
C ALA A 40 5.76 16.19 16.59
N PRO A 41 6.89 16.72 17.07
CA PRO A 41 8.06 17.05 16.24
C PRO A 41 8.63 15.86 15.47
N CYS A 42 8.42 14.64 15.99
CA CYS A 42 8.80 13.38 15.35
C CYS A 42 7.82 12.90 14.26
N GLY A 43 6.75 13.66 13.98
CA GLY A 43 5.76 13.31 12.96
C GLY A 43 4.61 12.41 13.45
N HIS A 44 4.58 12.00 14.71
CA HIS A 44 3.47 11.23 15.26
C HIS A 44 2.22 12.10 15.49
N ILE A 45 1.07 11.59 15.08
CA ILE A 45 -0.24 12.22 15.30
C ILE A 45 -0.81 11.69 16.62
N LEU A 46 -1.16 12.56 17.55
CA LEU A 46 -1.63 12.19 18.88
C LEU A 46 -3.00 12.81 19.17
N CYS A 47 -3.91 12.04 19.76
CA CYS A 47 -5.20 12.59 20.20
C CYS A 47 -5.07 13.31 21.55
N GLY A 48 -5.99 14.24 21.83
CA GLY A 48 -6.06 15.04 23.06
C GLY A 48 -5.90 14.23 24.35
N PRO A 49 -6.54 13.06 24.51
CA PRO A 49 -6.32 12.23 25.70
C PRO A 49 -4.88 11.73 25.85
N CYS A 50 -4.23 11.32 24.75
CA CYS A 50 -2.84 10.85 24.78
C CYS A 50 -1.83 11.99 24.99
N THR A 51 -2.18 13.22 24.58
CA THR A 51 -1.34 14.40 24.84
C THR A 51 -1.54 14.95 26.25
N ASN A 52 -2.78 14.96 26.78
CA ASN A 52 -3.07 15.45 28.13
C ASN A 52 -2.45 14.56 29.22
N ALA A 53 -2.46 13.24 29.05
CA ALA A 53 -1.79 12.31 29.96
C ALA A 53 -0.28 12.64 30.13
N LEU A 54 0.31 13.20 29.08
CA LEU A 54 1.70 13.59 29.00
C LEU A 54 2.00 14.88 29.74
N VAL A 55 1.17 15.90 29.55
CA VAL A 55 1.26 17.18 30.26
C VAL A 55 1.11 16.96 31.77
N THR A 56 0.22 16.06 32.20
CA THR A 56 0.05 15.74 33.62
C THR A 56 1.20 14.93 34.22
N ALA A 57 1.94 14.16 33.40
CA ALA A 57 3.08 13.35 33.86
C ALA A 57 4.38 14.18 33.96
N THR A 58 4.52 15.20 33.12
CA THR A 58 5.62 16.18 33.23
C THR A 58 5.26 17.22 34.29
N HIS A 59 5.67 16.97 35.53
CA HIS A 59 5.47 17.85 36.71
C HIS A 59 6.11 19.26 36.65
N SER A 60 6.54 19.72 35.47
CA SER A 60 7.16 21.03 35.29
C SER A 60 6.42 21.81 34.18
N PRO A 61 5.85 22.98 34.48
CA PRO A 61 5.11 23.79 33.51
C PRO A 61 5.97 24.30 32.34
N ASP A 62 7.31 24.26 32.46
CA ASP A 62 8.26 24.68 31.42
C ASP A 62 8.87 23.52 30.61
N ALA A 63 8.58 22.27 30.96
CA ALA A 63 9.12 21.13 30.23
C ALA A 63 8.29 20.85 28.97
N ALA A 64 8.94 20.88 27.80
CA ALA A 64 8.29 20.45 26.56
C ALA A 64 7.82 18.99 26.68
N PRO A 65 6.61 18.66 26.21
CA PRO A 65 6.07 17.31 26.31
C PRO A 65 6.90 16.32 25.48
N LEU A 66 6.92 15.06 25.92
CA LEU A 66 7.57 13.95 25.24
C LEU A 66 6.58 13.25 24.29
N CYS A 67 7.03 12.71 23.17
CA CYS A 67 6.18 11.84 22.37
C CYS A 67 5.95 10.50 23.09
N PRO A 68 4.71 10.01 23.28
CA PRO A 68 4.47 8.75 23.97
C PRO A 68 4.85 7.52 23.14
N VAL A 69 5.17 7.71 21.85
CA VAL A 69 5.53 6.63 20.93
C VAL A 69 7.05 6.44 20.86
N CYS A 70 7.82 7.54 20.85
CA CYS A 70 9.27 7.49 20.62
C CYS A 70 10.11 8.31 21.61
N GLY A 71 9.49 9.01 22.57
CA GLY A 71 10.20 9.78 23.60
C GLY A 71 10.82 11.10 23.12
N VAL A 72 10.66 11.48 21.85
CA VAL A 72 11.18 12.77 21.35
C VAL A 72 10.48 13.92 22.05
N GLN A 73 11.26 14.83 22.63
CA GLN A 73 10.76 16.02 23.31
C GLN A 73 10.49 17.16 22.32
N GLY A 74 9.39 17.88 22.49
CA GLY A 74 9.17 19.16 21.83
C GLY A 74 7.71 19.59 21.78
N HIS A 75 7.46 20.74 21.17
CA HIS A 75 6.13 21.35 21.17
C HIS A 75 5.16 20.57 20.27
N LEU A 76 3.96 20.32 20.78
CA LEU A 76 2.88 19.70 20.02
C LEU A 76 2.15 20.79 19.25
N VAL A 77 2.00 20.62 17.95
CA VAL A 77 1.28 21.57 17.09
C VAL A 77 -0.13 21.02 16.85
N PRO A 78 -1.20 21.70 17.30
CA PRO A 78 -2.55 21.32 16.93
C PRO A 78 -2.69 21.33 15.40
N LEU A 79 -3.27 20.26 14.83
CA LEU A 79 -3.38 20.09 13.38
C LEU A 79 -4.23 21.19 12.71
N ASP A 80 -5.06 21.88 13.49
CA ASP A 80 -5.95 22.97 13.12
C ASP A 80 -5.36 24.37 13.34
N GLN A 81 -4.19 24.50 14.00
CA GLN A 81 -3.63 25.81 14.41
C GLN A 81 -2.14 25.99 14.03
N ALA A 82 -1.76 25.64 12.80
CA ALA A 82 -0.46 26.07 12.29
C ALA A 82 -0.40 27.62 12.22
N PRO A 83 0.66 28.28 12.73
CA PRO A 83 0.85 29.71 12.56
C PRO A 83 0.77 30.10 11.08
N SER A 84 0.14 31.23 10.76
CA SER A 84 -0.05 31.67 9.37
C SER A 84 1.26 31.79 8.58
N SER A 85 2.38 32.07 9.26
CA SER A 85 3.73 32.09 8.70
C SER A 85 4.24 30.74 8.20
N VAL A 86 3.69 29.61 8.68
CA VAL A 86 4.11 28.25 8.27
C VAL A 86 2.97 27.45 7.65
N GLN A 87 1.73 27.99 7.60
CA GLN A 87 0.59 27.31 6.96
C GLN A 87 0.88 26.91 5.52
N HIS A 88 1.64 27.70 4.76
CA HIS A 88 2.04 27.36 3.39
C HIS A 88 3.04 26.19 3.31
N CYS A 89 3.74 25.88 4.41
CA CYS A 89 4.61 24.71 4.51
C CYS A 89 3.85 23.43 4.85
N PHE A 90 2.63 23.55 5.40
CA PHE A 90 1.77 22.42 5.73
C PHE A 90 0.73 22.21 4.64
N ARG A 91 0.81 21.08 3.95
CA ARG A 91 -0.26 20.64 3.07
C ARG A 91 -1.46 20.21 3.93
N PRO A 92 -2.70 20.62 3.62
CA PRO A 92 -3.86 20.12 4.32
C PRO A 92 -3.87 18.59 4.31
N LEU A 93 -4.00 17.98 5.49
CA LEU A 93 -3.99 16.53 5.66
C LEU A 93 -5.04 15.81 4.76
N PRO A 94 -6.24 16.37 4.52
CA PRO A 94 -7.20 15.79 3.57
C PRO A 94 -6.66 15.70 2.14
N ASP A 95 -6.00 16.75 1.65
CA ASP A 95 -5.46 16.78 0.28
C ASP A 95 -4.31 15.78 0.13
N LEU A 96 -3.40 15.76 1.12
CA LEU A 96 -2.30 14.80 1.15
C LEU A 96 -2.81 13.36 1.19
N ALA A 97 -3.80 13.07 2.04
CA ALA A 97 -4.38 11.75 2.14
C ALA A 97 -5.09 11.35 0.85
N HIS A 98 -5.85 12.26 0.23
CA HIS A 98 -6.51 12.03 -1.05
C HIS A 98 -5.51 11.67 -2.17
N GLU A 99 -4.40 12.39 -2.26
CA GLU A 99 -3.35 12.13 -3.23
C GLU A 99 -2.63 10.81 -2.97
N LEU A 100 -2.29 10.52 -1.70
CA LEU A 100 -1.71 9.23 -1.31
C LEU A 100 -2.67 8.07 -1.63
N GLY A 101 -3.97 8.24 -1.36
CA GLY A 101 -5.00 7.25 -1.69
C GLY A 101 -5.12 7.03 -3.19
N THR A 102 -5.05 8.09 -3.99
CA THR A 102 -5.08 8.01 -5.46
C THR A 102 -3.84 7.30 -5.99
N ALA A 103 -2.66 7.64 -5.49
CA ALA A 103 -1.40 7.00 -5.86
C ALA A 103 -1.40 5.51 -5.48
N ALA A 104 -1.82 5.17 -4.26
CA ALA A 104 -1.92 3.79 -3.79
C ALA A 104 -2.96 2.98 -4.59
N GLY A 105 -4.10 3.59 -4.90
CA GLY A 105 -5.14 2.97 -5.75
C GLY A 105 -4.61 2.66 -7.16
N TRP A 106 -3.92 3.62 -7.78
CA TRP A 106 -3.29 3.43 -9.08
C TRP A 106 -2.22 2.33 -9.05
N GLN A 107 -1.34 2.34 -8.05
CA GLN A 107 -0.29 1.32 -7.89
C GLN A 107 -0.90 -0.08 -7.74
N THR A 108 -1.95 -0.21 -6.92
CA THR A 108 -2.62 -1.49 -6.68
C THR A 108 -3.30 -2.00 -7.94
N ALA A 109 -4.01 -1.13 -8.66
CA ALA A 109 -4.66 -1.48 -9.93
C ALA A 109 -3.62 -1.90 -10.99
N HIS A 110 -2.54 -1.14 -11.12
CA HIS A 110 -1.50 -1.44 -12.10
C HIS A 110 -0.78 -2.76 -11.81
N LEU A 111 -0.49 -3.07 -10.54
CA LEU A 111 0.09 -4.37 -10.16
C LEU A 111 -0.86 -5.53 -10.46
N ALA A 112 -2.17 -5.34 -10.26
CA ALA A 112 -3.16 -6.36 -10.61
C ALA A 112 -3.17 -6.62 -12.13
N GLU A 113 -3.16 -5.57 -12.95
CA GLU A 113 -3.07 -5.68 -14.42
C GLU A 113 -1.79 -6.39 -14.88
N GLN A 114 -0.63 -6.03 -14.30
CA GLN A 114 0.64 -6.69 -14.62
C GLN A 114 0.60 -8.18 -14.26
N LEU A 115 0.03 -8.52 -13.11
CA LEU A 115 -0.09 -9.91 -12.67
C LEU A 115 -0.97 -10.74 -13.61
N ASP A 116 -2.07 -10.17 -14.09
CA ASP A 116 -2.94 -10.83 -15.07
C ASP A 116 -2.26 -10.95 -16.45
N PHE A 117 -1.51 -9.94 -16.87
CA PHE A 117 -0.67 -10.02 -18.07
C PHE A 117 0.35 -11.16 -17.97
N PHE A 118 1.06 -11.28 -16.84
CA PHE A 118 2.04 -12.35 -16.64
C PHE A 118 1.40 -13.74 -16.61
N LYS A 119 0.22 -13.88 -15.98
CA LYS A 119 -0.54 -15.15 -16.03
C LYS A 119 -0.89 -15.55 -17.46
N ALA A 120 -1.36 -14.60 -18.27
CA ALA A 120 -1.67 -14.85 -19.67
C ALA A 120 -0.43 -15.29 -20.45
N LYS A 121 0.73 -14.63 -20.23
CA LYS A 121 2.00 -15.01 -20.86
C LYS A 121 2.48 -16.40 -20.44
N CYS A 122 2.35 -16.76 -19.17
CA CYS A 122 2.66 -18.10 -18.70
C CYS A 122 1.78 -19.16 -19.37
N ALA A 123 0.48 -18.89 -19.55
CA ALA A 123 -0.43 -19.81 -20.25
C ALA A 123 -0.05 -19.98 -21.73
N GLU A 124 0.28 -18.88 -22.40
CA GLU A 124 0.76 -18.87 -23.79
C GLU A 124 2.04 -19.70 -23.95
N GLN A 125 3.02 -19.48 -23.07
CA GLN A 125 4.29 -20.22 -23.08
C GLN A 125 4.09 -21.72 -22.81
N LYS A 126 3.21 -22.09 -21.87
CA LYS A 126 2.86 -23.51 -21.62
C LYS A 126 2.26 -24.17 -22.86
N SER A 127 1.37 -23.48 -23.55
CA SER A 127 0.76 -23.98 -24.80
C SER A 127 1.81 -24.17 -25.90
N THR A 128 2.72 -23.20 -26.06
CA THR A 128 3.81 -23.29 -27.03
C THR A 128 4.74 -24.47 -26.71
N LEU A 129 5.14 -24.64 -25.46
CA LEU A 129 5.98 -25.77 -25.03
C LEU A 129 5.30 -27.12 -25.28
N ALA A 130 4.00 -27.24 -25.00
CA ALA A 130 3.24 -28.45 -25.28
C ALA A 130 3.27 -28.80 -26.78
N ARG A 131 3.08 -27.80 -27.65
CA ARG A 131 3.14 -27.97 -29.11
C ARG A 131 4.53 -28.39 -29.58
N CYS A 132 5.58 -27.72 -29.12
CA CYS A 132 6.96 -28.10 -29.42
C CYS A 132 7.26 -29.53 -28.95
N GLY A 133 6.73 -29.94 -27.79
CA GLY A 133 6.84 -31.31 -27.29
C GLY A 133 6.19 -32.35 -28.21
N VAL A 134 5.03 -32.03 -28.80
CA VAL A 134 4.35 -32.89 -29.79
C VAL A 134 5.19 -33.00 -31.07
N GLU A 135 5.67 -31.88 -31.61
CA GLU A 135 6.50 -31.88 -32.82
C GLU A 135 7.81 -32.63 -32.62
N LEU A 136 8.46 -32.47 -31.45
CA LEU A 136 9.67 -33.22 -31.12
C LEU A 136 9.42 -34.73 -31.07
N LYS A 137 8.27 -35.18 -30.54
CA LYS A 137 7.89 -36.60 -30.54
C LYS A 137 7.70 -37.13 -31.97
N LYS A 138 7.05 -36.36 -32.85
CA LYS A 138 6.90 -36.71 -34.27
C LYS A 138 8.25 -36.86 -34.96
N LEU A 139 9.16 -35.91 -34.78
CA LEU A 139 10.50 -35.97 -35.35
C LEU A 139 11.31 -37.17 -34.84
N LYS A 140 11.18 -37.51 -33.54
CA LYS A 140 11.80 -38.72 -32.98
C LYS A 140 11.25 -40.00 -33.62
N ALA A 141 9.93 -40.09 -33.82
CA ALA A 141 9.31 -41.23 -34.47
C ALA A 141 9.76 -41.37 -35.94
N LEU A 142 9.77 -40.27 -36.70
CA LEU A 142 10.27 -40.25 -38.08
C LEU A 142 11.74 -40.68 -38.17
N LYS A 143 12.60 -40.17 -37.28
CA LYS A 143 14.00 -40.57 -37.20
C LYS A 143 14.14 -42.08 -36.93
N GLN A 144 13.32 -42.63 -36.04
CA GLN A 144 13.34 -44.07 -35.75
C GLN A 144 12.91 -44.89 -36.96
N CYS A 145 11.84 -44.50 -37.66
CA CYS A 145 11.40 -45.16 -38.90
C CYS A 145 12.49 -45.12 -39.97
N ALA A 146 13.10 -43.96 -40.21
CA ALA A 146 14.18 -43.80 -41.17
C ALA A 146 15.38 -44.71 -40.83
N ARG A 147 15.72 -44.84 -39.54
CA ARG A 147 16.78 -45.75 -39.09
C ARG A 147 16.46 -47.22 -39.39
N VAL A 148 15.21 -47.64 -39.17
CA VAL A 148 14.76 -49.01 -39.48
C VAL A 148 14.84 -49.29 -40.99
N VAL A 149 14.37 -48.36 -41.82
CA VAL A 149 14.44 -48.50 -43.29
C VAL A 149 15.88 -48.62 -43.78
N LEU A 150 16.79 -47.79 -43.25
CA LEU A 150 18.22 -47.87 -43.58
C LEU A 150 18.86 -49.19 -43.11
N CYS A 151 18.48 -49.71 -41.94
CA CYS A 151 18.99 -50.99 -41.42
C CYS A 151 18.43 -52.22 -42.14
N MET A 152 17.21 -52.14 -42.70
CA MET A 152 16.59 -53.25 -43.43
C MET A 152 17.12 -53.41 -44.86
N GLY A 153 18.07 -52.57 -45.30
CA GLY A 153 18.84 -52.84 -46.50
C GLY A 153 17.98 -53.12 -47.72
N ILE A 154 16.98 -52.27 -47.98
CA ILE A 154 16.33 -52.25 -49.29
C ILE A 154 17.39 -51.78 -50.29
N ARG A 155 18.13 -52.74 -50.86
CA ARG A 155 18.86 -52.51 -52.10
C ARG A 155 17.82 -52.04 -53.12
N PRO A 156 18.00 -50.88 -53.76
CA PRO A 156 17.23 -50.59 -54.95
C PRO A 156 17.59 -51.69 -55.96
N GLU A 157 16.66 -52.61 -56.21
CA GLU A 157 16.75 -53.43 -57.41
C GLU A 157 16.62 -52.50 -58.62
N HIS A 158 17.50 -52.75 -59.58
CA HIS A 158 17.76 -51.98 -60.79
C HIS A 158 16.52 -51.52 -61.56
#